data_AF-X1AF42-F1
#
_entry.id   AF-X1AF42-F1
#
_cell.length_a   1.000
_cell.length_b   1.000
_cell.length_c   1.000
_cell.angle_alpha   90.00
_cell.angle_beta   90.00
_cell.angle_gamma   90.00
#
_symmetry.space_group_name_H-M   'P 1'
#
loop_
_entity.id
_entity.type
_entity.pdbx_description
1 polymer ?
#
loop_
_entity_poly.entity_id
_entity_poly.type
_entity_poly.pdbx_seq_one_letter_code
_entity_poly.pdbx_strand_id
1 'polypeptide(L)'
;MKYRVLIFYYYNELLTILVLKFLSGEYTIVRIIKDQNLHLLIVLDELSYLIGKEGDLIYSLTRINDDAFNTSRHISIIGIARDISCLSGLDASTMSTLQRNIINFNNYNKEQLFEILKYRTEISLKDNIISDNLIQIITDLVYQTGDIRYGLNLLWKLTKIAENQNLKYITIESIRLANQDIVPFSFPHL
;
A
#
# COMPACT_ATOMS: atom_id res chain seq x y z
N MET A 1 -12.16 6.65 19.30
CA MET A 1 -12.20 5.64 18.22
C MET A 1 -11.09 4.64 18.54
N LYS A 2 -11.40 3.36 18.79
CA LYS A 2 -10.38 2.35 19.20
C LYS A 2 -9.67 1.83 17.96
N TYR A 3 -8.41 2.18 17.78
CA TYR A 3 -7.59 1.72 16.65
C TYR A 3 -7.29 0.22 16.75
N ARG A 4 -7.25 -0.43 15.59
CA ARG A 4 -6.86 -1.84 15.42
C ARG A 4 -5.49 -1.83 14.76
N VAL A 5 -4.42 -2.02 15.55
CA VAL A 5 -3.10 -2.33 15.00
C VAL A 5 -3.13 -3.80 14.59
N LEU A 6 -2.92 -4.08 13.30
CA LEU A 6 -2.76 -5.45 12.83
C LEU A 6 -1.31 -5.86 13.07
N ILE A 7 -1.11 -6.77 14.01
CA ILE A 7 0.21 -7.24 14.41
C ILE A 7 0.36 -8.66 13.85
N PHE A 8 1.34 -8.88 12.99
CA PHE A 8 1.59 -10.18 12.37
C PHE A 8 2.57 -10.99 13.21
N TYR A 9 2.30 -12.28 13.29
CA TYR A 9 3.09 -13.18 14.10
C TYR A 9 3.28 -14.53 13.41
N TYR A 10 4.51 -15.07 13.49
CA TYR A 10 4.87 -16.35 12.89
C TYR A 10 5.29 -17.37 13.95
N TYR A 11 4.60 -18.51 14.01
CA TYR A 11 5.14 -19.72 14.63
C TYR A 11 4.67 -20.93 13.81
N ASN A 12 5.61 -21.53 13.08
CA ASN A 12 5.53 -22.77 12.29
C ASN A 12 4.30 -23.02 11.37
N GLU A 13 4.59 -22.97 10.07
CA GLU A 13 4.01 -23.66 8.89
C GLU A 13 2.49 -23.81 8.63
N LEU A 14 1.54 -23.46 9.51
CA LEU A 14 0.11 -23.49 9.15
C LEU A 14 -0.64 -22.21 9.56
N LEU A 15 -1.14 -21.50 8.53
CA LEU A 15 -1.73 -20.16 8.59
C LEU A 15 -2.98 -20.12 9.49
N THR A 16 -2.90 -19.42 10.63
CA THR A 16 -4.07 -19.09 11.47
C THR A 16 -4.01 -17.62 11.91
N ILE A 17 -5.11 -16.88 11.73
CA ILE A 17 -5.21 -15.42 11.88
C ILE A 17 -5.77 -15.07 13.27
N LEU A 18 -5.10 -14.20 14.05
CA LEU A 18 -5.65 -13.63 15.29
C LEU A 18 -5.50 -12.10 15.31
N VAL A 19 -6.61 -11.39 15.51
CA VAL A 19 -6.66 -9.92 15.61
C VAL A 19 -6.62 -9.52 17.09
N LEU A 20 -5.51 -8.96 17.57
CA LEU A 20 -5.43 -8.43 18.93
C LEU A 20 -6.08 -7.04 19.01
N LYS A 21 -7.14 -6.95 19.82
CA LYS A 21 -7.76 -5.68 20.21
C LYS A 21 -6.90 -5.10 21.33
N PHE A 22 -6.36 -3.90 21.16
CA PHE A 22 -5.68 -3.14 22.22
C PHE A 22 -6.69 -2.91 23.37
N LEU A 23 -6.71 -3.84 24.31
CA LEU A 23 -7.38 -3.74 25.59
C LEU A 23 -6.26 -3.62 26.63
N SER A 24 -6.00 -2.37 27.03
CA SER A 24 -5.39 -1.99 28.30
C SER A 24 -4.12 -2.77 28.69
N GLY A 25 -2.96 -2.31 28.20
CA GLY A 25 -1.67 -2.55 28.85
C GLY A 25 -0.52 -2.85 27.89
N GLU A 26 0.28 -1.84 27.56
CA GLU A 26 1.56 -1.97 26.82
C GLU A 26 2.50 -3.02 27.44
N TYR A 27 2.46 -3.18 28.75
CA TYR A 27 3.29 -4.12 29.50
C TYR A 27 3.01 -5.59 29.17
N THR A 28 1.78 -5.93 28.76
CA THR A 28 1.40 -7.33 28.55
C THR A 28 1.98 -7.89 27.25
N ILE A 29 2.01 -7.08 26.18
CA ILE A 29 2.46 -7.55 24.87
C ILE A 29 3.99 -7.72 24.82
N VAL A 30 4.73 -6.76 25.39
CA VAL A 30 6.20 -6.83 25.47
C VAL A 30 6.63 -8.04 26.31
N ARG A 31 5.91 -8.32 27.39
CA ARG A 31 6.20 -9.48 28.25
C ARG A 31 5.96 -10.79 27.54
N ILE A 32 4.83 -10.95 26.85
CA ILE A 32 4.56 -12.17 26.06
C ILE A 32 5.68 -12.38 25.05
N ILE A 33 6.01 -11.34 24.27
CA ILE A 33 7.05 -11.38 23.23
C ILE A 33 8.39 -11.87 23.78
N LYS A 34 8.80 -11.36 24.95
CA LYS A 34 10.02 -11.78 25.63
C LYS A 34 9.91 -13.20 26.18
N ASP A 35 8.85 -13.51 26.91
CA ASP A 35 8.68 -14.79 27.63
C ASP A 35 8.61 -15.99 26.69
N GLN A 36 8.04 -15.84 25.49
CA GLN A 36 7.96 -16.93 24.50
C GLN A 36 9.02 -16.83 23.39
N ASN A 37 9.98 -15.90 23.47
CA ASN A 37 11.04 -15.66 22.50
C ASN A 37 10.53 -15.47 21.06
N LEU A 38 9.81 -14.39 20.86
CA LEU A 38 8.96 -14.17 19.71
C LEU A 38 9.46 -13.02 18.87
N HIS A 39 9.18 -13.05 17.56
CA HIS A 39 9.51 -11.94 16.67
C HIS A 39 8.24 -11.29 16.11
N LEU A 40 8.08 -10.00 16.39
CA LEU A 40 6.94 -9.20 15.99
C LEU A 40 7.25 -8.42 14.72
N LEU A 41 6.42 -8.55 13.70
CA LEU A 41 6.44 -7.66 12.53
C LEU A 41 5.22 -6.73 12.57
N ILE A 42 5.49 -5.43 12.63
CA ILE A 42 4.48 -4.38 12.58
C ILE A 42 4.56 -3.69 11.22
N VAL A 43 3.45 -3.64 10.49
CA VAL A 43 3.34 -2.90 9.23
C VAL A 43 2.40 -1.72 9.45
N LEU A 44 2.92 -0.52 9.25
CA LEU A 44 2.22 0.75 9.45
C LEU A 44 1.96 1.37 8.08
N ASP A 45 0.74 1.23 7.57
CA ASP A 45 0.30 1.96 6.38
C ASP A 45 -0.01 3.42 6.74
N GLU A 46 0.18 4.32 5.78
CA GLU A 46 0.03 5.78 5.96
C GLU A 46 0.80 6.32 7.19
N LEU A 47 2.07 5.95 7.35
CA LEU A 47 2.90 6.35 8.49
C LEU A 47 2.88 7.86 8.76
N SER A 48 2.84 8.69 7.70
CA SER A 48 2.75 10.15 7.83
C SER A 48 1.54 10.61 8.64
N TYR A 49 0.40 9.94 8.47
CA TYR A 49 -0.81 10.22 9.25
C TYR A 49 -0.65 9.81 10.72
N LEU A 50 -0.04 8.64 10.96
CA LEU A 50 0.23 8.14 12.31
C LEU A 50 1.16 9.06 13.09
N ILE A 51 2.22 9.57 12.47
CA ILE A 51 3.14 10.54 13.11
C ILE A 51 2.38 11.81 13.52
N GLY A 52 1.48 12.31 12.67
CA GLY A 52 0.73 13.53 12.93
C GLY A 52 -0.38 13.40 13.98
N LYS A 53 -0.87 12.19 14.27
CA LYS A 53 -1.97 11.94 15.22
C LYS A 53 -1.55 11.21 16.49
N GLU A 54 -0.57 10.32 16.39
CA GLU A 54 -0.16 9.37 17.43
C GLU A 54 1.37 9.22 17.46
N GLY A 55 2.12 10.34 17.41
CA GLY A 55 3.59 10.33 17.46
C GLY A 55 4.18 9.56 18.65
N ASP A 56 3.50 9.62 19.81
CA ASP A 56 3.88 8.88 21.02
C ASP A 56 3.87 7.36 20.85
N LEU A 57 2.98 6.83 19.99
CA LEU A 57 2.92 5.40 19.68
C LEU A 57 4.17 4.96 18.91
N ILE A 58 4.57 5.74 17.89
CA ILE A 58 5.77 5.45 17.08
C ILE A 58 7.00 5.46 17.96
N TYR A 59 7.11 6.45 18.85
CA TYR A 59 8.18 6.55 19.85
C TYR A 59 8.25 5.34 20.78
N SER A 60 7.10 4.92 21.30
CA SER A 60 7.02 3.76 22.20
C SER A 60 7.44 2.46 21.50
N LEU A 61 7.04 2.29 20.23
CA LEU A 61 7.41 1.12 19.43
C LEU A 61 8.90 1.06 19.08
N THR A 62 9.53 2.19 18.75
CA THR A 62 10.97 2.23 18.47
C THR A 62 11.78 2.01 19.74
N ARG A 63 11.36 2.55 20.88
CA ARG A 63 12.05 2.38 22.17
C ARG A 63 12.08 0.94 22.70
N ILE A 64 11.06 0.13 22.42
CA ILE A 64 11.07 -1.30 22.82
C ILE A 64 12.30 -2.02 22.25
N ASN A 65 12.82 -1.58 21.10
CA ASN A 65 14.04 -2.11 20.50
C ASN A 65 15.34 -1.50 21.05
N ASP A 66 15.30 -0.31 21.63
CA ASP A 66 16.48 0.40 22.16
C ASP A 66 16.84 -0.07 23.58
N ASP A 67 15.85 -0.39 24.43
CA ASP A 67 16.07 -0.92 25.78
C ASP A 67 16.66 -2.35 25.79
N ALA A 68 16.82 -2.96 24.62
CA ALA A 68 17.29 -4.33 24.43
C ALA A 68 18.82 -4.43 24.24
N PHE A 69 19.62 -3.67 25.00
CA PHE A 69 21.08 -3.66 24.89
C PHE A 69 21.76 -5.04 25.08
N ASN A 70 21.05 -6.08 25.55
CA ASN A 70 21.56 -7.44 25.70
C ASN A 70 20.57 -8.55 25.30
N THR A 71 19.48 -8.23 24.59
CA THR A 71 18.46 -9.24 24.21
C THR A 71 18.05 -9.08 22.75
N SER A 72 17.71 -10.20 22.11
CA SER A 72 17.23 -10.30 20.73
C SER A 72 16.25 -9.16 20.38
N ARG A 73 16.45 -8.49 19.24
CA ARG A 73 15.49 -7.49 18.73
C ARG A 73 14.21 -8.22 18.36
N HIS A 74 13.22 -8.16 19.23
CA HIS A 74 11.97 -8.89 19.05
C HIS A 74 10.93 -8.14 18.22
N ILE A 75 11.19 -6.91 17.76
CA ILE A 75 10.25 -6.12 16.96
C ILE A 75 10.91 -5.59 15.69
N SER A 76 10.25 -5.77 14.55
CA SER A 76 10.56 -5.13 13.28
C SER A 76 9.37 -4.28 12.84
N ILE A 77 9.66 -3.11 12.26
CA ILE A 77 8.64 -2.16 11.81
C ILE A 77 8.88 -1.87 10.32
N ILE A 78 7.82 -2.01 9.53
CA ILE A 78 7.75 -1.52 8.15
C ILE A 78 6.78 -0.35 8.15
N GLY A 79 7.29 0.84 7.84
CA GLY A 79 6.48 2.04 7.66
C GLY A 79 6.28 2.35 6.18
N ILE A 80 5.04 2.50 5.74
CA ILE A 80 4.70 2.91 4.38
C ILE A 80 4.29 4.38 4.43
N ALA A 81 5.04 5.22 3.73
CA ALA A 81 4.79 6.65 3.64
C ALA A 81 4.82 7.10 2.19
N ARG A 82 4.02 8.11 1.86
CA ARG A 82 4.08 8.77 0.54
C ARG A 82 5.31 9.67 0.41
N ASP A 83 5.69 10.30 1.52
CA ASP A 83 6.85 11.17 1.61
C ASP A 83 7.58 10.93 2.93
N ILE A 84 8.89 10.73 2.85
CA ILE A 84 9.80 10.49 3.96
C ILE A 84 9.99 11.75 4.80
N SER A 85 9.67 12.94 4.27
CA SER A 85 9.69 14.21 5.01
C SER A 85 8.85 14.18 6.29
N CYS A 86 7.82 13.32 6.36
CA CYS A 86 7.02 13.12 7.56
C CYS A 86 7.83 12.66 8.79
N LEU A 87 8.98 12.01 8.57
CA LEU A 87 9.88 11.58 9.65
C LEU A 87 10.54 12.75 10.38
N SER A 88 10.56 13.96 9.80
CA SER A 88 11.08 15.17 10.46
C SER A 88 10.29 15.57 11.71
N GLY A 89 9.07 15.08 11.87
CA GLY A 89 8.25 15.28 13.07
C GLY A 89 8.64 14.38 14.26
N LEU A 90 9.64 13.51 14.10
CA LEU A 90 10.12 12.59 15.13
C LEU A 90 11.39 13.11 15.81
N ASP A 91 11.64 12.65 17.04
CA ASP A 91 12.89 12.90 17.74
C ASP A 91 14.08 12.22 17.05
N ALA A 92 15.30 12.74 17.29
CA ALA A 92 16.51 12.32 16.60
C ALA A 92 16.82 10.81 16.77
N SER A 93 16.51 10.21 17.93
CA SER A 93 16.68 8.77 18.18
C SER A 93 15.75 7.93 17.32
N THR A 94 14.44 8.21 17.35
CA THR A 94 13.43 7.50 16.56
C THR A 94 13.68 7.66 15.07
N MET A 95 14.02 8.87 14.63
CA MET A 95 14.35 9.16 13.25
C MET A 95 15.59 8.34 12.80
N SER A 96 16.64 8.26 13.63
CA SER A 96 17.84 7.47 13.34
C SER A 96 17.53 5.97 13.22
N THR A 97 16.59 5.44 14.00
CA THR A 97 16.17 4.04 13.90
C THR A 97 15.38 3.76 12.62
N LEU A 98 14.46 4.65 12.23
CA LEU A 98 13.61 4.48 11.05
C LEU A 98 14.31 4.78 9.71
N GLN A 99 15.30 5.67 9.68
CA GLN A 99 15.99 6.07 8.44
C GLN A 99 17.04 5.06 7.93
N ARG A 100 17.36 4.00 8.69
CA ARG A 100 18.43 3.06 8.31
C ARG A 100 18.15 2.29 7.02
N ASN A 101 16.90 1.89 6.79
CA ASN A 101 16.52 0.97 5.71
C ASN A 101 15.35 1.53 4.88
N ILE A 102 15.57 2.64 4.19
CA ILE A 102 14.56 3.25 3.31
C ILE A 102 14.57 2.53 1.96
N ILE A 103 13.41 2.01 1.56
CA ILE A 103 13.18 1.45 0.22
C ILE A 103 12.30 2.43 -0.56
N ASN A 104 12.84 2.98 -1.64
CA ASN A 104 12.10 3.90 -2.51
C ASN A 104 11.41 3.13 -3.63
N PHE A 105 10.09 3.30 -3.73
CA PHE A 105 9.29 2.82 -4.86
C PHE A 105 9.13 3.95 -5.86
N ASN A 106 9.87 3.87 -6.96
CA ASN A 106 9.75 4.84 -8.05
C ASN A 106 8.42 4.65 -8.79
N ASN A 107 7.95 5.71 -9.44
CA ASN A 107 6.82 5.63 -10.37
C ASN A 107 7.11 4.60 -11.46
N TYR A 108 6.07 3.89 -11.89
CA TYR A 108 6.18 2.97 -13.01
C TYR A 108 6.59 3.71 -14.28
N ASN A 109 7.55 3.15 -15.00
CA ASN A 109 7.85 3.62 -16.35
C ASN A 109 6.73 3.18 -17.33
N LYS A 110 6.76 3.72 -18.55
CA LYS A 110 5.72 3.46 -19.55
C LYS A 110 5.58 1.98 -19.92
N GLU A 111 6.69 1.25 -20.02
CA GLU A 111 6.70 -0.19 -20.32
C GLU A 111 6.06 -0.99 -19.17
N GLN A 112 6.42 -0.69 -17.92
CA GLN A 112 5.84 -1.33 -16.73
C GLN A 112 4.33 -1.07 -16.63
N LEU A 113 3.88 0.15 -16.94
CA LEU A 113 2.46 0.47 -16.98
C LEU A 113 1.72 -0.36 -18.03
N PHE A 114 2.29 -0.48 -19.24
CA PHE A 114 1.73 -1.31 -20.30
C PHE A 114 1.61 -2.77 -19.86
N GLU A 115 2.69 -3.35 -19.35
CA GLU A 115 2.71 -4.75 -18.89
C GLU A 115 1.71 -5.00 -17.76
N ILE A 116 1.61 -4.09 -16.78
CA ILE A 116 0.62 -4.20 -15.70
C ILE A 116 -0.81 -4.17 -16.27
N LEU A 117 -1.12 -3.20 -17.14
CA LEU A 117 -2.45 -3.06 -17.72
C LEU A 117 -2.79 -4.26 -18.61
N LYS A 118 -1.84 -4.72 -19.42
CA LYS A 118 -1.98 -5.91 -20.28
C LYS A 118 -2.26 -7.16 -19.47
N TYR A 119 -1.40 -7.47 -18.49
CA TYR A 119 -1.61 -8.59 -17.58
C TYR A 119 -2.99 -8.54 -16.91
N ARG A 120 -3.39 -7.35 -16.45
CA ARG A 120 -4.71 -7.16 -15.83
C ARG A 120 -5.86 -7.39 -16.81
N THR A 121 -5.74 -6.97 -18.07
CA THR A 121 -6.75 -7.27 -19.09
C THR A 121 -6.83 -8.76 -19.40
N GLU A 122 -5.70 -9.45 -19.51
CA GLU A 122 -5.65 -10.90 -19.81
C GLU A 122 -6.33 -11.76 -18.74
N ILE A 123 -6.16 -11.42 -17.45
CA ILE A 123 -6.80 -12.18 -16.36
C ILE A 123 -8.27 -11.80 -16.10
N SER A 124 -8.75 -10.68 -16.64
CA SER A 124 -10.07 -10.11 -16.29
C SER A 124 -11.07 -10.05 -17.45
N LEU A 125 -10.58 -10.07 -18.69
CA LEU A 125 -11.39 -10.02 -19.91
C LEU A 125 -11.27 -11.33 -20.67
N LYS A 126 -12.23 -11.62 -21.55
CA LYS A 126 -12.06 -12.72 -22.50
C LYS A 126 -11.03 -12.34 -23.55
N ASP A 127 -10.39 -13.37 -24.09
CA ASP A 127 -9.39 -13.23 -25.15
C ASP A 127 -9.90 -12.37 -26.32
N ASN A 128 -9.00 -11.53 -26.83
CA ASN A 128 -9.23 -10.67 -28.00
C ASN A 128 -10.37 -9.64 -27.86
N ILE A 129 -10.88 -9.35 -26.65
CA ILE A 129 -11.88 -8.28 -26.46
C ILE A 129 -11.25 -6.88 -26.58
N ILE A 130 -10.00 -6.72 -26.18
CA ILE A 130 -9.24 -5.47 -26.28
C ILE A 130 -7.93 -5.74 -27.02
N SER A 131 -7.49 -4.80 -27.87
CA SER A 131 -6.23 -4.91 -28.58
C SER A 131 -5.10 -4.22 -27.83
N ASP A 132 -3.86 -4.70 -28.04
CA ASP A 132 -2.64 -4.10 -27.48
C ASP A 132 -2.51 -2.61 -27.83
N ASN A 133 -2.97 -2.18 -29.01
CA ASN A 133 -2.98 -0.76 -29.39
C ASN A 133 -3.88 0.09 -28.44
N LEU A 134 -5.05 -0.43 -28.05
CA LEU A 134 -5.91 0.26 -27.10
C LEU A 134 -5.31 0.28 -25.70
N ILE A 135 -4.63 -0.80 -25.28
CA ILE A 135 -3.89 -0.85 -24.02
C ILE A 135 -2.75 0.16 -24.03
N GLN A 136 -2.07 0.34 -25.17
CA GLN A 136 -1.03 1.36 -25.33
C GLN A 136 -1.60 2.77 -25.16
N ILE A 137 -2.76 3.07 -25.74
CA ILE A 137 -3.43 4.37 -25.57
C ILE A 137 -3.76 4.62 -24.09
N ILE A 138 -4.27 3.61 -23.38
CA ILE A 138 -4.56 3.72 -21.94
C ILE A 138 -3.27 3.96 -21.16
N THR A 139 -2.20 3.24 -21.51
CA THR A 139 -0.88 3.41 -20.89
C THR A 139 -0.38 4.84 -21.03
N ASP A 140 -0.54 5.44 -22.20
CA ASP A 140 -0.13 6.82 -22.47
C ASP A 140 -0.90 7.83 -21.60
N LEU A 141 -2.21 7.63 -21.41
CA LEU A 141 -3.02 8.43 -20.49
C LEU A 141 -2.56 8.27 -19.04
N VAL A 142 -2.31 7.03 -18.61
CA VAL A 142 -1.87 6.73 -17.24
C VAL A 142 -0.51 7.35 -16.95
N TYR A 143 0.44 7.25 -17.90
CA TYR A 143 1.78 7.80 -17.77
C TYR A 143 1.78 9.32 -17.54
N GLN A 144 0.83 10.05 -18.14
CA GLN A 144 0.67 11.50 -17.90
C GLN A 144 0.25 11.81 -16.45
N THR A 145 -0.54 10.93 -15.84
CA THR A 145 -1.05 11.10 -14.47
C THR A 145 -0.13 10.54 -13.40
N GLY A 146 0.71 9.56 -13.76
CA GLY A 146 1.55 8.80 -12.83
C GLY A 146 0.78 7.85 -11.90
N ASP A 147 -0.52 7.65 -12.12
CA ASP A 147 -1.39 6.87 -11.22
C ASP A 147 -1.92 5.61 -11.90
N ILE A 148 -1.32 4.46 -11.57
CA ILE A 148 -1.81 3.17 -12.10
C ILE A 148 -3.25 2.86 -11.65
N ARG A 149 -3.70 3.38 -10.50
CA ARG A 149 -5.08 3.17 -10.02
C ARG A 149 -6.08 3.82 -10.95
N TYR A 150 -5.74 4.98 -11.50
CA TYR A 150 -6.50 5.61 -12.58
C TYR A 150 -6.60 4.71 -13.80
N GLY A 151 -5.49 4.08 -14.23
CA GLY A 151 -5.49 3.14 -15.35
C GLY A 151 -6.39 1.92 -15.15
N LEU A 152 -6.34 1.31 -13.98
CA LEU A 152 -7.19 0.17 -13.64
C LEU A 152 -8.67 0.57 -13.56
N ASN A 153 -8.98 1.76 -13.03
CA ASN A 153 -10.34 2.27 -12.98
C ASN A 153 -10.87 2.59 -14.39
N LEU A 154 -10.00 3.15 -15.25
CA LEU A 154 -10.31 3.41 -16.65
C LEU A 154 -10.65 2.12 -17.40
N LEU A 155 -9.83 1.07 -17.23
CA LEU A 155 -10.10 -0.27 -17.76
C LEU A 155 -11.43 -0.83 -17.30
N TRP A 156 -11.70 -0.77 -15.99
CA TRP A 156 -12.97 -1.24 -15.45
C TRP A 156 -14.17 -0.49 -16.07
N LYS A 157 -14.11 0.84 -16.15
CA LYS A 157 -15.22 1.65 -16.69
C LYS A 157 -15.43 1.42 -18.19
N LEU A 158 -14.38 1.35 -19.01
CA LEU A 158 -14.54 1.09 -20.44
C LEU A 158 -15.11 -0.29 -20.72
N THR A 159 -14.80 -1.29 -19.89
CA THR A 159 -15.40 -2.63 -19.99
C THR A 159 -16.89 -2.56 -19.68
N LYS A 160 -17.28 -1.84 -18.61
CA LYS A 160 -18.69 -1.65 -18.27
C LYS A 160 -19.48 -0.91 -19.35
N ILE A 161 -18.86 0.08 -19.99
CA ILE A 161 -19.47 0.79 -21.13
C ILE A 161 -19.66 -0.16 -22.31
N ALA A 162 -18.65 -0.96 -22.65
CA ALA A 162 -18.74 -1.93 -23.73
C ALA A 162 -19.83 -2.99 -23.47
N GLU A 163 -19.92 -3.50 -22.24
CA GLU A 163 -20.98 -4.42 -21.81
C GLU A 163 -22.37 -3.77 -21.94
N ASN A 164 -22.56 -2.56 -21.40
CA ASN A 164 -23.84 -1.85 -21.45
C ASN A 164 -24.29 -1.55 -22.88
N GLN A 165 -23.35 -1.34 -23.79
CA GLN A 165 -23.62 -1.11 -25.22
C GLN A 165 -23.72 -2.42 -26.02
N ASN A 166 -23.62 -3.58 -25.38
CA ASN A 166 -23.58 -4.90 -26.01
C ASN A 166 -22.52 -5.01 -27.12
N LEU A 167 -21.37 -4.35 -26.94
CA LEU A 167 -20.26 -4.41 -27.87
C LEU A 167 -19.54 -5.77 -27.76
N LYS A 168 -19.13 -6.31 -28.90
CA LYS A 168 -18.29 -7.52 -28.94
C LYS A 168 -16.84 -7.26 -28.53
N TYR A 169 -16.36 -6.02 -28.73
CA TYR A 169 -14.98 -5.60 -28.51
C TYR A 169 -14.95 -4.22 -27.87
N ILE A 170 -13.93 -3.95 -27.06
CA ILE A 170 -13.64 -2.61 -26.56
C ILE A 170 -13.11 -1.77 -27.73
N THR A 171 -13.60 -0.54 -27.84
CA THR A 171 -13.23 0.39 -28.91
C THR A 171 -12.60 1.64 -28.35
N ILE A 172 -12.00 2.45 -29.23
CA ILE A 172 -11.50 3.78 -28.87
C ILE A 172 -12.60 4.66 -28.25
N GLU A 173 -13.84 4.49 -28.70
CA GLU A 173 -14.99 5.24 -28.20
C GLU A 173 -15.32 4.86 -26.75
N SER A 174 -15.14 3.59 -26.37
CA SER A 174 -15.28 3.13 -24.98
C SER A 174 -14.27 3.83 -24.06
N ILE A 175 -13.03 4.03 -24.51
CA ILE A 175 -12.00 4.78 -23.78
C ILE A 175 -12.42 6.25 -23.65
N ARG A 176 -12.85 6.87 -24.76
CA ARG A 176 -13.27 8.27 -24.79
C ARG A 176 -14.39 8.54 -23.79
N LEU A 177 -15.44 7.70 -23.81
CA LEU A 177 -16.58 7.80 -22.88
C LEU A 177 -16.16 7.52 -21.43
N ALA A 178 -15.31 6.54 -21.20
CA ALA A 178 -14.83 6.24 -19.85
C ALA A 178 -14.07 7.43 -19.25
N ASN A 179 -13.22 8.07 -20.05
CA ASN A 179 -12.35 9.15 -19.60
C ASN A 179 -13.06 10.48 -19.29
N GLN A 180 -14.33 10.66 -19.68
CA GLN A 180 -15.04 11.93 -19.47
C GLN A 180 -15.25 12.30 -17.98
N ASP A 181 -15.44 11.29 -17.12
CA ASP A 181 -15.78 11.52 -15.70
C ASP A 181 -14.80 10.86 -14.72
N ILE A 182 -13.69 10.31 -15.19
CA ILE A 182 -12.68 9.73 -14.29
C ILE A 182 -11.63 10.79 -14.00
N VAL A 183 -11.53 11.15 -12.72
CA VAL A 183 -10.43 11.95 -12.19
C VAL A 183 -9.38 11.00 -11.61
N PRO A 184 -8.08 11.18 -11.90
CA PRO A 184 -7.05 10.35 -11.28
C PRO A 184 -6.98 10.59 -9.78
N PHE A 185 -6.74 9.53 -8.99
CA PHE A 185 -6.78 9.60 -7.52
C PHE A 185 -5.64 10.44 -6.96
N SER A 186 -4.56 10.58 -7.72
CA SER A 186 -3.40 11.41 -7.37
C SER A 186 -3.63 12.91 -7.53
N PHE A 187 -4.69 13.36 -8.22
CA PHE A 187 -5.05 14.77 -8.20
C PHE A 187 -5.78 15.09 -6.89
N PRO A 188 -5.30 16.06 -6.09
CA PRO A 188 -6.10 16.54 -4.98
C PRO A 188 -7.41 17.08 -5.54
N HIS A 189 -8.52 16.77 -4.88
CA HIS A 189 -9.76 17.49 -5.10
C HIS A 189 -9.43 18.99 -5.02
N LEU A 190 -9.61 19.70 -6.15
CA LEU A 190 -9.53 21.16 -6.23
C LEU A 190 -10.45 21.80 -5.20
#